data_AF-A0A1B0DPQ5-F1
#
_entry.id   AF-A0A1B0DPQ5-F1
#
_cell.length_a   1.000
_cell.length_b   1.000
_cell.length_c   1.000
_cell.angle_alpha   90.00
_cell.angle_beta   90.00
_cell.angle_gamma   90.00
#
_symmetry.space_group_name_H-M   'P 1'
#
loop_
_entity.id
_entity.type
_entity.pdbx_description
1 polymer ?
#
loop_
_entity_poly.entity_id
_entity_poly.type
_entity_poly.pdbx_seq_one_letter_code
_entity_poly.pdbx_strand_id
1 'polypeptide(L)'
;MRHRTRQTASKHLEKLMQNIHLETLHTAVLAKANDPKLGAILAIIEPYVIWGTPTIHTVRNLIFKKGKLLVNGKLEDIQSNTMIEEALGDSGIICTEDIIHELFTAGENFRQDQCDSETLPSPRDGWKKKLNKSYQNGGEYGNRGNAINELIDQCL
;
A
#
# COMPACT_ATOMS: atom_id res chain seq x y z
N MET A 1 2.64 4.60 0.85
CA MET A 1 3.93 4.31 0.20
C MET A 1 5.06 5.01 0.95
N ARG A 2 6.13 4.30 1.29
CA ARG A 2 7.35 4.91 1.84
C ARG A 2 8.21 5.47 0.70
N HIS A 3 8.52 6.76 0.71
CA HIS A 3 9.23 7.40 -0.42
C HIS A 3 10.63 7.89 -0.07
N ARG A 4 11.03 7.82 1.21
CA ARG A 4 12.32 8.34 1.66
C ARG A 4 13.03 7.38 2.60
N THR A 5 14.27 7.06 2.24
CA THR A 5 15.28 6.53 3.14
C THR A 5 16.16 7.68 3.60
N ARG A 6 15.97 8.08 4.84
CA ARG A 6 17.01 8.78 5.57
C ARG A 6 17.03 8.01 6.87
N GLN A 7 18.13 7.28 7.14
CA GLN A 7 18.40 6.57 8.40
C GLN A 7 17.43 7.06 9.46
N THR A 8 16.42 6.24 9.75
CA THR A 8 15.31 6.61 10.62
C THR A 8 15.95 7.04 11.93
N ALA A 9 15.98 8.36 12.18
CA ALA A 9 16.86 8.95 13.20
C ALA A 9 16.49 8.49 14.63
N SER A 10 15.41 7.71 14.77
CA SER A 10 14.90 7.16 16.01
C SER A 10 14.34 5.75 15.80
N LYS A 11 14.73 4.81 16.67
CA LYS A 11 14.17 3.45 16.79
C LYS A 11 12.64 3.46 16.94
N HIS A 12 12.08 4.56 17.48
CA HIS A 12 10.64 4.73 17.60
C HIS A 12 9.95 4.79 16.22
N LEU A 13 10.51 5.55 15.27
CA LEU A 13 9.95 5.67 13.92
C LEU A 13 10.01 4.36 13.16
N GLU A 14 11.10 3.59 13.33
CA GLU A 14 11.24 2.25 12.74
C GLU A 14 10.14 1.32 13.23
N LYS A 15 9.92 1.30 14.54
CA LYS A 15 8.87 0.47 15.13
C LYS A 15 7.47 0.87 14.64
N LEU A 16 7.20 2.16 14.49
CA LEU A 16 5.93 2.62 13.93
C LEU A 16 5.74 2.20 12.47
N MET A 17 6.79 2.28 11.65
CA MET A 17 6.74 1.83 10.25
C MET A 17 6.57 0.31 10.15
N GLN A 18 7.24 -0.47 11.02
CA GLN A 18 7.07 -1.93 11.11
C GLN A 18 5.63 -2.32 11.44
N ASN A 19 4.99 -1.63 12.39
CA ASN A 19 3.59 -1.91 12.77
C ASN A 19 2.58 -1.75 11.63
N ILE A 20 2.94 -1.03 10.55
CA ILE A 20 2.09 -0.82 9.38
C ILE A 20 2.72 -1.38 8.09
N HIS A 21 3.74 -2.25 8.22
CA HIS A 21 4.40 -2.93 7.11
C HIS A 21 5.08 -1.99 6.08
N LEU A 22 5.64 -0.84 6.52
CA LEU A 22 6.38 0.11 5.67
C LEU A 22 7.90 0.12 5.95
N GLU A 23 8.48 -1.06 6.06
CA GLU A 23 9.88 -1.27 6.48
C GLU A 23 10.92 -0.90 5.42
N THR A 24 10.57 -1.08 4.15
CA THR A 24 11.47 -0.91 3.01
C THR A 24 11.05 0.30 2.17
N LEU A 25 12.00 0.83 1.40
CA LEU A 25 11.75 1.96 0.51
C LEU A 25 10.84 1.54 -0.64
N HIS A 26 9.94 2.43 -1.04
CA HIS A 26 8.94 2.26 -2.10
C HIS A 26 7.90 1.17 -1.85
N THR A 27 7.83 0.69 -0.62
CA THR A 27 6.80 -0.23 -0.18
C THR A 27 5.48 0.51 -0.01
N ALA A 28 4.41 -0.08 -0.53
CA ALA A 28 3.05 0.42 -0.45
C ALA A 28 2.14 -0.61 0.22
N VAL A 29 1.27 -0.14 1.10
CA VAL A 29 0.33 -0.96 1.86
C VAL A 29 -1.04 -0.33 1.73
N LEU A 30 -2.06 -1.16 1.47
CA LEU A 30 -3.45 -0.74 1.57
C LEU A 30 -3.90 -0.88 3.02
N ALA A 31 -4.55 0.16 3.55
CA ALA A 31 -4.98 0.20 4.93
C ALA A 31 -6.34 0.87 5.08
N LYS A 32 -7.09 0.50 6.12
CA LYS A 32 -8.43 1.02 6.38
C LYS A 32 -8.36 2.49 6.81
N ALA A 33 -9.01 3.38 6.04
CA ALA A 33 -8.89 4.83 6.21
C ALA A 33 -9.35 5.34 7.60
N ASN A 34 -10.35 4.70 8.20
CA ASN A 34 -10.96 5.14 9.46
C ASN A 34 -10.37 4.47 10.71
N ASP A 35 -9.18 3.87 10.62
CA ASP A 35 -8.49 3.35 11.80
C ASP A 35 -7.80 4.49 12.58
N PRO A 36 -8.22 4.80 13.82
CA PRO A 36 -7.59 5.85 14.62
C PRO A 36 -6.10 5.61 14.88
N LYS A 37 -5.66 4.34 14.98
CA LYS A 37 -4.25 3.99 15.17
C LYS A 37 -3.44 4.36 13.94
N LEU A 38 -3.96 4.07 12.75
CA LEU A 38 -3.32 4.45 11.49
C LEU A 38 -3.19 5.97 11.39
N GLY A 39 -4.24 6.73 11.70
CA GLY A 39 -4.19 8.20 11.68
C GLY A 39 -3.11 8.78 12.60
N ALA A 40 -3.02 8.27 13.84
CA ALA A 40 -1.98 8.68 14.79
C ALA A 40 -0.57 8.34 14.30
N ILE A 41 -0.37 7.15 13.73
CA ILE A 41 0.93 6.73 13.16
C ILE A 41 1.31 7.62 11.99
N LEU A 42 0.40 7.83 11.03
CA LEU A 42 0.63 8.64 9.83
C LEU A 42 1.02 10.08 10.16
N ALA A 43 0.43 10.67 11.20
CA ALA A 43 0.81 12.01 11.67
C ALA A 43 2.28 12.09 12.13
N ILE A 44 2.80 11.03 12.75
CA ILE A 44 4.19 10.97 13.25
C ILE A 44 5.18 10.71 12.10
N ILE A 45 4.84 9.81 11.18
CA ILE A 45 5.73 9.39 10.09
C ILE A 45 5.53 10.20 8.79
N GLU A 46 4.65 11.20 8.79
CA GLU A 46 4.24 11.98 7.61
C GLU A 46 5.41 12.40 6.70
N PRO A 47 6.56 12.87 7.20
CA PRO A 47 7.68 13.29 6.36
C PRO A 47 8.38 12.18 5.56
N TYR A 48 8.02 10.91 5.80
CA TYR A 48 8.63 9.72 5.20
C TYR A 48 7.69 8.93 4.30
N VAL A 49 6.39 9.25 4.35
CA VAL A 49 5.34 8.50 3.65
C VAL A 49 4.50 9.42 2.78
N ILE A 50 4.00 8.83 1.70
CA ILE A 50 2.99 9.42 0.83
C ILE A 50 1.76 8.54 0.95
N TRP A 51 0.60 9.15 1.18
CA TRP A 51 -0.66 8.43 1.32
C TRP A 51 -1.82 9.21 0.71
N GLY A 52 -2.94 8.53 0.48
CA GLY A 52 -4.13 9.10 -0.13
C GLY A 52 -5.18 8.01 -0.36
N THR A 53 -6.25 8.37 -1.07
CA THR A 53 -7.36 7.47 -1.34
C THR A 53 -7.23 6.90 -2.75
N PRO A 54 -6.95 5.58 -2.90
CA PRO A 54 -6.88 4.97 -4.21
C PRO A 54 -8.28 4.83 -4.81
N THR A 55 -8.36 4.87 -6.13
CA THR A 55 -9.56 4.49 -6.89
C THR A 55 -9.61 2.97 -7.07
N ILE A 56 -10.79 2.44 -7.41
CA ILE A 56 -10.92 1.02 -7.78
C ILE A 56 -10.02 0.64 -8.96
N HIS A 57 -9.77 1.58 -9.90
CA HIS A 57 -8.87 1.35 -11.02
C HIS A 57 -7.41 1.17 -10.55
N THR A 58 -6.96 2.02 -9.65
CA THR A 58 -5.60 1.95 -9.08
C THR A 58 -5.42 0.69 -8.23
N VAL A 59 -6.40 0.32 -7.40
CA VAL A 59 -6.36 -0.94 -6.65
C VAL A 59 -6.29 -2.14 -7.60
N ARG A 60 -7.15 -2.15 -8.63
CA ARG A 60 -7.15 -3.19 -9.67
C ARG A 60 -5.77 -3.33 -10.33
N ASN A 61 -5.21 -2.23 -10.83
CA ASN A 61 -3.89 -2.24 -11.48
C ASN A 61 -2.78 -2.73 -10.53
N LEU A 62 -2.87 -2.36 -9.26
CA LEU A 62 -1.93 -2.78 -8.23
C LEU A 62 -1.97 -4.31 -8.07
N ILE A 63 -3.14 -4.92 -7.84
CA ILE A 63 -3.17 -6.38 -7.64
C ILE A 63 -2.85 -7.15 -8.92
N PHE A 64 -3.25 -6.66 -10.09
CA PHE A 64 -2.90 -7.33 -11.35
C PHE A 64 -1.41 -7.33 -11.66
N LYS A 65 -0.69 -6.26 -11.32
CA LYS A 65 0.74 -6.12 -11.66
C LYS A 65 1.69 -6.56 -10.56
N LYS A 66 1.24 -6.48 -9.31
CA LYS A 66 2.09 -6.65 -8.13
C LYS A 66 1.50 -7.62 -7.10
N GLY A 67 0.19 -7.83 -7.11
CA GLY A 67 -0.51 -8.63 -6.12
C GLY A 67 0.08 -10.01 -5.92
N LYS A 68 0.31 -10.33 -4.65
CA LYS A 68 0.80 -11.63 -4.20
C LYS A 68 -0.14 -12.27 -3.20
N LEU A 69 -0.07 -13.58 -3.11
CA LEU A 69 -0.82 -14.38 -2.15
C LEU A 69 0.10 -15.32 -1.40
N LEU A 70 -0.22 -15.53 -0.13
CA LEU A 70 0.45 -16.53 0.69
C LEU A 70 -0.14 -17.91 0.36
N VAL A 71 0.57 -18.68 -0.46
CA VAL A 71 0.20 -20.04 -0.86
C VAL A 71 1.19 -21.01 -0.23
N ASN A 72 0.71 -21.98 0.55
CA ASN A 72 1.57 -22.98 1.22
C ASN A 72 2.72 -22.38 2.05
N GLY A 73 2.48 -21.23 2.70
CA GLY A 73 3.47 -20.52 3.50
C GLY A 73 4.52 -19.75 2.70
N LYS A 74 4.35 -19.62 1.39
CA LYS A 74 5.21 -18.83 0.50
C LYS A 74 4.41 -17.74 -0.18
N LEU A 75 5.02 -16.57 -0.34
CA LEU A 75 4.40 -15.46 -1.05
C LEU A 75 4.64 -15.62 -2.56
N GLU A 76 3.58 -15.88 -3.31
CA GLU A 76 3.63 -16.12 -4.75
C GLU A 76 2.79 -15.09 -5.52
N ASP A 77 3.20 -14.76 -6.74
CA ASP A 77 2.46 -13.82 -7.60
C ASP A 77 1.11 -14.46 -8.01
N ILE A 78 0.05 -13.66 -8.05
CA ILE A 78 -1.29 -14.14 -8.44
C ILE A 78 -1.28 -14.53 -9.94
N GLN A 79 -1.45 -15.81 -10.24
CA GLN A 79 -1.41 -16.34 -11.62
C GLN A 79 -2.76 -16.81 -12.16
N SER A 80 -3.69 -17.24 -11.29
CA SER A 80 -4.99 -17.76 -11.70
C SER A 80 -6.04 -17.63 -10.59
N ASN A 81 -7.31 -17.66 -10.97
CA ASN A 81 -8.40 -17.73 -9.98
C ASN A 81 -8.39 -19.04 -9.19
N THR A 82 -7.90 -20.14 -9.77
CA THR A 82 -7.75 -21.41 -9.07
C THR A 82 -6.81 -21.28 -7.88
N MET A 83 -5.67 -20.58 -8.04
CA MET A 83 -4.75 -20.30 -6.93
C MET A 83 -5.42 -19.45 -5.84
N ILE A 84 -6.27 -18.51 -6.22
CA ILE A 84 -7.02 -17.65 -5.28
C ILE A 84 -8.01 -18.50 -4.49
N GLU A 85 -8.82 -19.30 -5.18
CA GLU A 85 -9.82 -20.17 -4.57
C GLU A 85 -9.19 -21.21 -3.63
N GLU A 86 -8.05 -21.79 -4.01
CA GLU A 86 -7.30 -22.71 -3.13
C GLU A 86 -6.76 -22.02 -1.87
N ALA A 87 -6.35 -20.75 -1.96
CA ALA A 87 -5.75 -20.02 -0.83
C ALA A 87 -6.79 -19.33 0.07
N LEU A 88 -7.88 -18.83 -0.50
CA LEU A 88 -8.83 -17.93 0.16
C LEU A 88 -10.30 -18.36 0.00
N GLY A 89 -10.58 -19.51 -0.64
CA GLY A 89 -11.94 -20.00 -0.88
C GLY A 89 -12.76 -20.18 0.40
N ASP A 90 -12.13 -20.57 1.51
CA ASP A 90 -12.76 -20.66 2.84
C ASP A 90 -13.27 -19.31 3.35
N SER A 91 -12.68 -18.20 2.88
CA SER A 91 -13.10 -16.82 3.18
C SER A 91 -14.10 -16.27 2.17
N GLY A 92 -14.57 -17.10 1.21
CA GLY A 92 -15.51 -16.69 0.16
C GLY A 92 -14.88 -15.87 -0.97
N ILE A 93 -13.54 -15.84 -1.06
CA ILE A 93 -12.80 -15.13 -2.12
C ILE A 93 -12.38 -16.17 -3.16
N ILE A 94 -12.99 -16.13 -4.36
CA ILE A 94 -12.78 -17.15 -5.40
C ILE A 94 -12.08 -16.60 -6.64
N CYS A 95 -12.04 -15.28 -6.82
CA CYS A 95 -11.39 -14.65 -7.96
C CYS A 95 -10.70 -13.34 -7.62
N THR A 96 -9.90 -12.82 -8.56
CA THR A 96 -9.20 -11.54 -8.38
C THR A 96 -10.15 -10.37 -8.14
N GLU A 97 -11.35 -10.39 -8.73
CA GLU A 97 -12.33 -9.31 -8.54
C GLU A 97 -12.88 -9.27 -7.11
N ASP A 98 -13.04 -10.43 -6.45
CA ASP A 98 -13.43 -10.50 -5.05
C ASP A 98 -12.35 -9.89 -4.15
N ILE A 99 -11.07 -10.15 -4.45
CA ILE A 99 -9.94 -9.50 -3.76
C ILE A 99 -10.04 -7.98 -3.91
N ILE A 100 -10.20 -7.49 -5.14
CA ILE A 100 -10.30 -6.04 -5.40
C ILE A 100 -11.49 -5.43 -4.66
N HIS A 101 -12.62 -6.11 -4.65
CA HIS A 101 -13.82 -5.67 -3.96
C HIS A 101 -13.59 -5.57 -2.45
N GLU A 102 -13.08 -6.64 -1.81
CA GLU A 102 -12.80 -6.66 -0.37
C GLU A 102 -11.78 -5.61 0.04
N LEU A 103 -10.71 -5.44 -0.75
CA LEU A 103 -9.69 -4.41 -0.52
C LEU A 103 -10.25 -2.99 -0.63
N PHE A 104 -11.06 -2.72 -1.64
CA PHE A 104 -11.58 -1.38 -1.90
C PHE A 104 -12.68 -0.98 -0.90
N THR A 105 -13.54 -1.92 -0.53
CA THR A 105 -14.65 -1.71 0.41
C THR A 105 -14.22 -1.85 1.88
N ALA A 106 -13.01 -2.35 2.14
CA ALA A 106 -12.53 -2.72 3.47
C ALA A 106 -13.49 -3.68 4.18
N GLY A 107 -13.88 -4.74 3.46
CA GLY A 107 -14.82 -5.77 3.88
C GLY A 107 -14.36 -6.60 5.08
N GLU A 108 -15.23 -7.45 5.61
CA GLU A 108 -14.97 -8.22 6.84
C GLU A 108 -13.87 -9.28 6.66
N ASN A 109 -13.67 -9.74 5.42
CA ASN A 109 -12.62 -10.69 5.06
C ASN A 109 -11.29 -9.99 4.75
N PHE A 110 -11.23 -8.65 4.80
CA PHE A 110 -9.99 -7.92 4.62
C PHE A 110 -9.05 -8.18 5.79
N ARG A 111 -8.12 -9.10 5.56
CA ARG A 111 -7.01 -9.39 6.45
C ARG A 111 -5.78 -8.64 5.93
N GLN A 112 -5.39 -7.58 6.64
CA GLN A 112 -4.21 -6.77 6.27
C GLN A 112 -2.92 -7.60 6.24
N ASP A 113 -2.88 -8.73 6.94
CA ASP A 113 -1.79 -9.72 6.91
C ASP A 113 -1.80 -10.63 5.67
N GLN A 114 -2.88 -10.65 4.87
CA GLN A 114 -2.97 -11.46 3.66
C GLN A 114 -2.60 -10.69 2.38
N CYS A 115 -2.68 -9.36 2.40
CA CYS A 115 -2.25 -8.51 1.29
C CYS A 115 -0.93 -7.86 1.67
N ASP A 116 0.17 -8.52 1.29
CA ASP A 116 1.51 -8.08 1.67
C ASP A 116 1.85 -6.72 1.05
N SER A 117 2.80 -6.07 1.69
CA SER A 117 3.35 -4.79 1.29
C SER A 117 4.02 -4.89 -0.09
N GLU A 118 3.51 -4.12 -1.06
CA GLU A 118 3.99 -4.17 -2.43
C GLU A 118 5.18 -3.25 -2.63
N THR A 119 6.32 -3.82 -3.05
CA THR A 119 7.48 -3.01 -3.43
C THR A 119 7.27 -2.45 -4.83
N LEU A 120 7.07 -1.14 -4.91
CA LEU A 120 6.90 -0.43 -6.16
C LEU A 120 8.24 0.13 -6.67
N PRO A 121 8.46 0.24 -7.99
CA PRO A 121 9.56 1.04 -8.51
C PRO A 121 9.34 2.53 -8.26
N SER A 122 10.41 3.31 -8.41
CA SER A 122 10.32 4.77 -8.44
C SER A 122 9.39 5.24 -9.57
N PRO A 123 8.73 6.41 -9.43
CA PRO A 123 7.91 6.98 -10.50
C PRO A 123 8.71 7.10 -11.81
N ARG A 124 8.12 6.71 -12.94
CA ARG A 124 8.77 6.73 -14.28
C ARG A 124 9.39 8.08 -14.65
N ASP A 125 8.73 9.19 -14.32
CA ASP A 125 9.22 10.55 -14.58
C ASP A 125 10.11 11.11 -13.47
N GLY A 126 10.40 10.31 -12.44
CA GLY A 126 11.00 10.77 -11.20
C GLY A 126 10.07 11.65 -10.35
N TRP A 127 10.61 12.15 -9.25
CA TRP A 127 9.89 13.01 -8.32
C TRP A 127 9.86 14.46 -8.83
N LYS A 128 8.66 14.99 -9.11
CA LYS A 128 8.50 16.32 -9.73
C LYS A 128 8.65 17.47 -8.73
N LYS A 129 8.31 17.25 -7.46
CA LYS A 129 8.37 18.25 -6.39
C LYS A 129 9.41 17.89 -5.33
N LYS A 130 9.63 18.81 -4.38
CA LYS A 130 10.59 18.62 -3.29
C LYS A 130 10.14 17.51 -2.33
N LEU A 131 10.97 16.49 -2.19
CA LEU A 131 10.74 15.33 -1.30
C LEU A 131 10.75 15.66 0.20
N ASN A 132 11.31 16.80 0.60
CA ASN A 132 11.37 17.24 2.00
C ASN A 132 10.32 18.32 2.33
N LYS A 133 9.28 18.46 1.50
CA LYS A 133 8.17 19.40 1.71
C LYS A 133 6.84 18.63 1.64
N SER A 134 5.85 19.04 2.44
CA SER A 134 4.53 18.41 2.45
C SER A 134 3.76 18.72 1.16
N TYR A 135 2.89 17.80 0.74
CA TYR A 135 2.10 17.95 -0.47
C TYR A 135 1.20 19.19 -0.44
N GLN A 136 0.57 19.48 0.69
CA GLN A 136 -0.24 20.70 0.91
C GLN A 136 0.57 21.98 0.69
N ASN A 137 1.87 21.96 1.01
CA ASN A 137 2.77 23.09 0.79
C ASN A 137 3.48 23.01 -0.58
N GLY A 138 3.05 22.15 -1.50
CA GLY A 138 3.66 22.01 -2.85
C GLY A 138 4.89 21.10 -2.91
N GLY A 139 5.02 20.15 -2.00
CA GLY A 139 6.03 19.09 -2.02
C GLY A 139 5.47 17.71 -2.37
N GLU A 140 6.10 16.64 -1.87
CA GLU A 140 5.77 15.25 -2.20
C GLU A 140 5.11 14.46 -1.06
N TYR A 141 5.53 14.66 0.20
CA TYR A 141 5.14 13.79 1.33
C TYR A 141 3.76 14.14 1.92
N GLY A 142 3.20 13.20 2.69
CA GLY A 142 1.94 13.36 3.39
C GLY A 142 0.71 13.02 2.56
N ASN A 143 -0.43 13.58 2.94
CA ASN A 143 -1.72 13.29 2.30
C ASN A 143 -1.83 13.95 0.91
N ARG A 144 -2.06 13.13 -0.11
CA ARG A 144 -2.33 13.54 -1.50
C ARG A 144 -3.79 13.45 -1.90
N GLY A 145 -4.66 12.91 -1.05
CA GLY A 145 -6.04 12.59 -1.41
C GLY A 145 -6.08 11.74 -2.69
N ASN A 146 -6.88 12.18 -3.67
CA ASN A 146 -7.03 11.48 -4.96
C ASN A 146 -5.81 11.62 -5.89
N ALA A 147 -4.90 12.56 -5.66
CA ALA A 147 -3.69 12.70 -6.48
C ALA A 147 -2.67 11.56 -6.24
N ILE A 148 -2.95 10.66 -5.29
CA ILE A 148 -2.17 9.43 -5.11
C ILE A 148 -2.27 8.51 -6.34
N ASN A 149 -3.40 8.51 -7.04
CA ASN A 149 -3.67 7.60 -8.15
C ASN A 149 -2.68 7.82 -9.30
N GLU A 150 -2.45 9.08 -9.68
CA GLU A 150 -1.47 9.46 -10.69
C GLU A 150 -0.04 9.05 -10.32
N LEU A 151 0.31 9.10 -9.02
CA LEU A 151 1.61 8.66 -8.55
C LEU A 151 1.76 7.14 -8.67
N ILE A 152 0.77 6.39 -8.20
CA ILE A 152 0.80 4.93 -8.26
C ILE A 152 0.83 4.45 -9.71
N ASP A 153 0.09 5.08 -10.62
CA ASP A 153 0.15 4.75 -12.05
C ASP A 153 1.52 5.04 -12.70
N GLN A 154 2.30 5.98 -12.15
CA GLN A 154 3.69 6.21 -12.56
C GLN A 154 4.66 5.18 -11.96
N CYS A 155 4.30 4.56 -10.84
CA CYS A 155 5.04 3.50 -10.15
C CYS A 155 4.66 2.09 -10.64
N LEU A 156 3.62 1.93 -11.46
CA LEU A 156 3.19 0.65 -12.03
C LEU A 156 3.55 0.53 -13.51
#